data_AF-A0A8S3HUJ9-F1
#
_entry.id   AF-A0A8S3HUJ9-F1
#
_cell.length_a   1.000
_cell.length_b   1.000
_cell.length_c   1.000
_cell.angle_alpha   90.00
_cell.angle_beta   90.00
_cell.angle_gamma   90.00
#
_symmetry.space_group_name_H-M   'P 1'
#
loop_
_entity.id
_entity.type
_entity.pdbx_description
1 polymer ?
#
loop_
_entity_poly.entity_id
_entity_poly.type
_entity_poly.pdbx_seq_one_letter_code
_entity_poly.pdbx_strand_id
1 'polypeptide(L)'
;IVGEIKRGLPLPTIPTFNHVNELITPAITIAAVSLSISISMAKMFSRKHDYKVSANQELLAYGISNIVPSFFQCYPNAGSLSRSVVQEGSGGKTVLIGGFSSIVLGSVIMALTPLFRPLPMACLAAIIIVNLKGLFFQVKDFVFYIQISLLECILWTMTFVSVLLFDVDIGLYVGVCTSFIINTIRTQ
;
A
#
# COMPACT_ATOMS: atom_id res chain seq x y z
N ILE A 1 -13.46 22.71 -2.73
CA ILE A 1 -12.48 22.71 -3.84
C ILE A 1 -11.09 22.44 -3.28
N VAL A 2 -10.12 22.01 -4.10
CA VAL A 2 -8.77 21.62 -3.64
C VAL A 2 -7.95 22.82 -3.13
N GLY A 3 -8.09 24.01 -3.73
CA GLY A 3 -7.37 25.20 -3.29
C GLY A 3 -5.99 25.35 -3.93
N GLU A 4 -5.10 26.13 -3.31
CA GLU A 4 -3.76 26.38 -3.85
C GLU A 4 -2.81 25.22 -3.59
N ILE A 5 -2.14 24.78 -4.66
CA ILE A 5 -1.12 23.74 -4.63
C ILE A 5 0.21 24.41 -4.96
N LYS A 6 1.22 24.20 -4.10
CA LYS A 6 2.58 24.72 -4.34
C LYS A 6 3.11 24.14 -5.66
N ARG A 7 3.55 25.02 -6.56
CA ARG A 7 4.15 24.61 -7.83
C ARG A 7 5.62 24.21 -7.64
N GLY A 8 6.07 23.27 -8.44
CA GLY A 8 7.47 22.84 -8.49
C GLY A 8 7.77 21.65 -7.58
N LEU A 9 9.01 21.15 -7.69
CA LEU A 9 9.50 20.11 -6.79
C LEU A 9 9.87 20.73 -5.43
N PRO A 10 9.56 20.04 -4.31
CA PRO A 10 10.04 20.47 -3.01
C PRO A 10 11.58 20.41 -2.97
N LEU A 11 12.18 21.36 -2.27
CA LEU A 11 13.62 21.37 -2.04
C LEU A 11 14.03 20.20 -1.14
N PRO A 12 15.18 19.55 -1.39
CA PRO A 12 15.71 18.52 -0.51
C PRO A 12 15.83 19.05 0.92
N THR A 13 15.17 18.39 1.86
CA THR A 13 15.15 18.73 3.29
C THR A 13 15.61 17.50 4.08
N ILE A 14 16.49 17.69 5.06
CA ILE A 14 16.94 16.59 5.92
C ILE A 14 15.82 16.26 6.92
N PRO A 15 15.37 15.00 7.03
CA PRO A 15 14.35 14.63 8.00
C PRO A 15 14.87 14.81 9.43
N THR A 16 14.05 15.41 10.28
CA THR A 16 14.39 15.65 11.69
C THR A 16 14.15 14.40 12.53
N PHE A 17 15.09 14.08 13.43
CA PHE A 17 15.01 12.90 14.28
C PHE A 17 14.32 13.13 15.65
N ASN A 18 13.70 14.30 15.86
CA ASN A 18 13.14 14.68 17.16
C ASN A 18 11.96 13.79 17.61
N HIS A 19 11.19 13.25 16.66
CA HIS A 19 9.99 12.44 16.91
C HIS A 19 10.18 10.94 16.62
N VAL A 20 11.43 10.48 16.53
CA VAL A 20 11.72 9.08 16.14
C VAL A 20 11.09 8.09 17.11
N ASN A 21 11.13 8.36 18.41
CA ASN A 21 10.59 7.46 19.43
C ASN A 21 9.06 7.29 19.31
N GLU A 22 8.35 8.33 18.88
CA GLU A 22 6.89 8.30 18.67
C GLU A 22 6.54 7.63 17.34
N LEU A 23 7.40 7.76 16.33
CA LEU A 23 7.15 7.28 14.97
C LEU A 23 7.65 5.86 14.71
N ILE A 24 8.50 5.29 15.57
CA ILE A 24 9.13 3.99 15.30
C ILE A 24 8.11 2.85 15.22
N THR A 25 7.14 2.81 16.13
CA THR A 25 6.08 1.81 16.15
C THR A 25 5.22 1.86 14.89
N PRO A 26 4.57 2.98 14.53
CA PRO A 26 3.77 3.05 13.31
C PRO A 26 4.62 2.89 12.03
N ALA A 27 5.89 3.31 12.03
CA ALA A 27 6.78 3.09 10.90
C ALA A 27 7.05 1.60 10.64
N ILE A 28 7.23 0.80 11.70
CA ILE A 28 7.39 -0.67 11.58
C ILE A 28 6.10 -1.30 11.06
N THR A 29 4.93 -0.89 11.58
CA THR A 29 3.62 -1.37 11.09
C THR A 29 3.46 -1.09 9.59
N ILE A 30 3.70 0.16 9.19
CA ILE A 30 3.57 0.60 7.79
C ILE A 30 4.53 -0.21 6.91
N ALA A 31 5.80 -0.35 7.31
CA ALA A 31 6.80 -1.10 6.55
C ALA A 31 6.44 -2.58 6.40
N ALA A 32 5.92 -3.21 7.46
CA ALA A 32 5.52 -4.62 7.43
C ALA A 32 4.33 -4.84 6.48
N VAL A 33 3.29 -4.01 6.59
CA VAL A 33 2.09 -4.09 5.74
C VAL A 33 2.44 -3.81 4.29
N SER A 34 3.22 -2.77 4.03
CA SER A 34 3.52 -2.35 2.67
C SER A 34 4.47 -3.30 1.94
N LEU A 35 5.46 -3.86 2.64
CA LEU A 35 6.31 -4.94 2.13
C LEU A 35 5.47 -6.20 1.84
N SER A 36 4.55 -6.55 2.74
CA SER A 36 3.65 -7.69 2.54
C SER A 36 2.81 -7.52 1.28
N ILE A 37 2.26 -6.32 1.06
CA ILE A 37 1.52 -5.98 -0.16
C ILE A 37 2.43 -6.09 -1.38
N SER A 38 3.64 -5.52 -1.33
CA SER A 38 4.61 -5.58 -2.45
C SER A 38 4.97 -7.02 -2.83
N ILE A 39 5.34 -7.85 -1.85
CA ILE A 39 5.69 -9.26 -2.07
C ILE A 39 4.49 -10.05 -2.59
N SER A 40 3.29 -9.79 -2.07
CA SER A 40 2.06 -10.45 -2.51
C SER A 40 1.76 -10.15 -3.97
N MET A 41 1.90 -8.89 -4.39
CA MET A 41 1.74 -8.50 -5.80
C MET A 41 2.86 -9.10 -6.66
N ALA A 42 4.11 -9.03 -6.22
CA ALA A 42 5.23 -9.60 -6.96
C ALA A 42 5.04 -11.11 -7.19
N LYS A 43 4.59 -11.85 -6.18
CA LYS A 43 4.24 -13.28 -6.30
C LYS A 43 3.05 -13.53 -7.24
N MET A 44 2.05 -12.65 -7.25
CA MET A 44 0.90 -12.74 -8.15
C MET A 44 1.36 -12.66 -9.62
N PHE A 45 2.17 -11.65 -9.97
CA PHE A 45 2.70 -11.50 -11.33
C PHE A 45 3.75 -12.56 -11.68
N SER A 46 4.58 -12.97 -10.72
CA SER A 46 5.54 -14.07 -10.86
C SER A 46 4.87 -15.38 -11.28
N ARG A 47 3.74 -15.73 -10.65
CA ARG A 47 2.95 -16.90 -11.03
C ARG A 47 2.30 -16.75 -12.39
N LYS A 48 1.88 -15.53 -12.76
CA LYS A 48 1.22 -15.25 -14.04
C LYS A 48 2.18 -15.30 -15.23
N HIS A 49 3.41 -14.80 -15.06
CA HIS A 49 4.40 -14.66 -16.13
C HIS A 49 5.61 -15.58 -15.97
N ASP A 50 5.55 -16.52 -15.04
CA ASP A 50 6.55 -17.56 -14.80
C ASP A 50 7.99 -17.05 -14.63
N TYR A 51 8.17 -16.04 -13.77
CA TYR A 51 9.50 -15.52 -13.40
C TYR A 51 9.73 -15.65 -11.90
N LYS A 52 11.00 -15.64 -11.47
CA LYS A 52 11.37 -15.75 -10.06
C LYS A 52 11.39 -14.38 -9.38
N VAL A 53 10.86 -14.31 -8.16
CA VAL A 53 10.93 -13.13 -7.29
C VAL A 53 11.80 -13.43 -6.07
N SER A 54 12.75 -12.55 -5.79
CA SER A 54 13.57 -12.59 -4.58
C SER A 54 13.03 -11.61 -3.54
N ALA A 55 12.57 -12.13 -2.40
CA ALA A 55 12.04 -11.29 -1.32
C ALA A 55 13.09 -10.33 -0.74
N ASN A 56 14.36 -10.74 -0.68
CA ASN A 56 15.45 -9.89 -0.21
C ASN A 56 15.69 -8.70 -1.16
N GLN A 57 15.58 -8.94 -2.46
CA GLN A 57 15.72 -7.87 -3.46
C GLN A 57 14.55 -6.89 -3.41
N GLU A 58 13.33 -7.40 -3.25
CA GLU A 58 12.13 -6.58 -3.06
C GLU A 58 12.24 -5.71 -1.80
N LEU A 59 12.70 -6.29 -0.69
CA LEU A 59 12.90 -5.55 0.56
C LEU A 59 13.90 -4.40 0.38
N LEU A 60 15.05 -4.67 -0.26
CA LEU A 60 16.07 -3.65 -0.52
C LEU A 60 15.54 -2.55 -1.45
N ALA A 61 14.91 -2.93 -2.56
CA ALA A 61 14.34 -1.99 -3.51
C ALA A 61 13.28 -1.10 -2.84
N TYR A 62 12.42 -1.71 -2.02
CA TYR A 62 11.37 -1.02 -1.30
C TYR A 62 11.92 -0.05 -0.25
N GLY A 63 12.97 -0.46 0.49
CA GLY A 63 13.68 0.41 1.44
C GLY A 63 14.29 1.63 0.76
N ILE A 64 15.05 1.42 -0.33
CA ILE A 64 15.65 2.53 -1.10
C ILE A 64 14.56 3.46 -1.66
N SER A 65 13.45 2.89 -2.15
CA SER A 65 12.33 3.67 -2.69
C SER A 65 11.62 4.56 -1.67
N ASN A 66 11.80 4.33 -0.37
CA ASN A 66 11.25 5.16 0.69
C ASN A 66 12.31 6.09 1.33
N ILE A 67 13.57 5.67 1.38
CA ILE A 67 14.68 6.51 1.87
C ILE A 67 14.92 7.70 0.96
N VAL A 68 15.05 7.50 -0.36
CA VAL A 68 15.38 8.60 -1.28
C VAL A 68 14.30 9.70 -1.28
N PRO A 69 12.99 9.37 -1.36
CA PRO A 69 11.94 10.39 -1.33
C PRO A 69 11.72 11.03 0.04
N SER A 70 12.23 10.44 1.14
CA SER A 70 12.11 11.06 2.48
C SER A 70 12.76 12.45 2.54
N PHE A 71 13.81 12.68 1.73
CA PHE A 71 14.45 13.98 1.59
C PHE A 71 13.61 14.99 0.80
N PHE A 72 12.57 14.56 0.09
CA PHE A 72 11.71 15.40 -0.74
C PHE A 72 10.32 15.58 -0.13
N GLN A 73 10.19 15.44 1.20
CA GLN A 73 8.93 15.60 1.94
C GLN A 73 7.82 14.63 1.46
N CYS A 74 8.20 13.44 0.99
CA CYS A 74 7.26 12.41 0.57
C CYS A 74 6.78 11.55 1.74
N TYR A 75 5.53 11.13 1.68
CA TYR A 75 4.98 10.10 2.57
C TYR A 75 5.46 8.70 2.14
N PRO A 76 5.45 7.70 3.04
CA PRO A 76 5.79 6.32 2.70
C PRO A 76 4.95 5.80 1.53
N ASN A 77 5.61 5.39 0.45
CA ASN A 77 4.92 4.85 -0.72
C ASN A 77 4.56 3.38 -0.48
N ALA A 78 3.60 2.83 -1.22
CA ALA A 78 3.38 1.38 -1.26
C ALA A 78 3.05 0.97 -2.70
N GLY A 79 3.26 -0.32 -3.02
CA GLY A 79 2.89 -0.84 -4.33
C GLY A 79 1.36 -0.77 -4.54
N SER A 80 0.93 -0.55 -5.78
CA SER A 80 -0.47 -0.30 -6.12
C SER A 80 -0.98 -1.36 -7.10
N LEU A 81 -1.79 -2.28 -6.61
CA LEU A 81 -2.32 -3.39 -7.42
C LEU A 81 -3.13 -2.87 -8.61
N SER A 82 -4.00 -1.88 -8.40
CA SER A 82 -4.82 -1.29 -9.46
C SER A 82 -3.99 -0.70 -10.60
N ARG A 83 -2.93 0.06 -10.29
CA ARG A 83 -2.04 0.64 -11.30
C ARG A 83 -1.22 -0.44 -12.01
N SER A 84 -0.71 -1.43 -11.28
CA SER A 84 0.08 -2.52 -11.87
C SER A 84 -0.76 -3.38 -12.82
N VAL A 85 -2.01 -3.69 -12.48
CA VAL A 85 -2.92 -4.46 -13.35
C VAL A 85 -3.25 -3.68 -14.62
N VAL A 86 -3.50 -2.37 -14.54
CA VAL A 86 -3.75 -1.54 -15.72
C VAL A 86 -2.51 -1.47 -16.61
N GLN A 87 -1.32 -1.32 -16.01
CA GLN A 87 -0.06 -1.27 -16.74
C GLN A 87 0.25 -2.60 -17.44
N GLU A 88 0.05 -3.72 -16.77
CA GLU A 88 0.23 -5.06 -17.34
C GLU A 88 -0.81 -5.35 -18.43
N GLY A 89 -2.07 -5.02 -18.20
CA GLY A 89 -3.15 -5.14 -19.19
C GLY A 89 -2.95 -4.28 -20.43
N SER A 90 -2.20 -3.18 -20.33
CA SER A 90 -1.80 -2.33 -21.46
C SER A 90 -0.57 -2.89 -22.20
N GLY A 91 -0.09 -4.09 -21.85
CA GLY A 91 1.07 -4.74 -22.47
C GLY A 91 2.42 -4.32 -21.86
N GLY A 92 2.40 -3.70 -20.67
CA GLY A 92 3.61 -3.22 -20.03
C GLY A 92 4.48 -4.32 -19.43
N LYS A 93 5.73 -4.45 -19.90
CA LYS A 93 6.65 -5.54 -19.51
C LYS A 93 7.93 -5.10 -18.81
N THR A 94 8.24 -3.80 -18.83
CA THR A 94 9.52 -3.26 -18.34
C THR A 94 9.32 -2.17 -17.30
N VAL A 95 10.32 -2.01 -16.42
CA VAL A 95 10.35 -0.96 -15.38
C VAL A 95 10.38 0.44 -16.00
N LEU A 96 10.84 0.57 -17.25
CA LEU A 96 10.87 1.83 -17.99
C LEU A 96 9.50 2.52 -18.06
N ILE A 97 8.42 1.75 -18.05
CA ILE A 97 7.04 2.29 -18.10
C ILE A 97 6.72 3.06 -16.82
N GLY A 98 7.19 2.59 -15.66
CA GLY A 98 7.08 3.33 -14.40
C GLY A 98 7.86 4.64 -14.44
N GLY A 99 9.06 4.61 -15.05
CA GLY A 99 9.87 5.81 -15.27
C GLY A 99 9.15 6.83 -16.15
N PHE A 100 8.60 6.39 -17.29
CA PHE A 100 7.81 7.24 -18.18
C PHE A 100 6.60 7.84 -17.47
N SER A 101 5.84 7.02 -16.74
CA SER A 101 4.70 7.48 -15.92
C SER A 101 5.09 8.56 -14.92
N SER A 102 6.27 8.41 -14.30
CA SER A 102 6.80 9.38 -13.33
C SER A 102 7.18 10.72 -13.99
N ILE A 103 7.76 10.69 -15.20
CA ILE A 103 8.08 11.89 -15.99
C ILE A 103 6.81 12.62 -16.41
N VAL A 104 5.80 11.88 -16.88
CA VAL A 104 4.51 12.45 -17.26
C VAL A 104 3.85 13.10 -16.04
N LEU A 105 3.82 12.41 -14.90
CA LEU A 105 3.27 12.95 -13.66
C LEU A 105 4.03 14.21 -13.20
N GLY A 106 5.36 14.19 -13.24
CA GLY A 106 6.19 15.35 -12.92
C GLY A 106 5.88 16.55 -13.82
N SER A 107 5.72 16.32 -15.12
CA SER A 107 5.37 17.37 -16.09
C SER A 107 3.98 17.95 -15.81
N VAL A 108 3.00 17.12 -15.46
CA VAL A 108 1.65 17.54 -15.07
C VAL A 108 1.69 18.40 -13.81
N ILE A 109 2.46 18.02 -12.79
CA ILE A 109 2.60 18.82 -11.57
C ILE A 109 3.31 20.16 -11.86
N MET A 110 4.30 20.20 -12.74
CA MET A 110 4.98 21.46 -13.04
C MET A 110 4.12 22.42 -13.87
N ALA A 111 3.39 21.92 -14.87
CA ALA A 111 2.67 22.75 -15.83
C ALA A 111 1.16 22.92 -15.52
N LEU A 112 0.49 21.86 -15.09
CA LEU A 112 -0.98 21.79 -14.98
C LEU A 112 -1.51 22.01 -13.55
N THR A 113 -0.64 22.18 -12.54
CA THR A 113 -1.05 22.50 -11.16
C THR A 113 -2.15 23.58 -11.02
N PRO A 114 -2.12 24.73 -11.72
CA PRO A 114 -3.21 25.73 -11.60
C PRO A 114 -4.58 25.22 -12.04
N LEU A 115 -4.64 24.24 -12.95
CA LEU A 115 -5.90 23.69 -13.45
C LEU A 115 -6.66 22.90 -12.38
N PHE A 116 -5.94 22.40 -11.35
CA PHE A 116 -6.54 21.64 -10.26
C PHE A 116 -7.13 22.51 -9.14
N ARG A 117 -6.86 23.82 -9.10
CA ARG A 117 -7.39 24.74 -8.06
C ARG A 117 -8.92 24.72 -7.92
N PRO A 118 -9.71 24.81 -9.01
CA PRO A 118 -11.18 24.77 -8.91
C PRO A 118 -11.75 23.36 -8.71
N LEU A 119 -10.92 22.31 -8.65
CA LEU A 119 -11.40 20.94 -8.61
C LEU A 119 -12.21 20.68 -7.32
N PRO A 120 -13.46 20.17 -7.40
CA PRO A 120 -14.26 19.86 -6.21
C PRO A 120 -13.69 18.67 -5.44
N MET A 121 -13.63 18.77 -4.11
CA MET A 121 -13.22 17.65 -3.23
C MET A 121 -14.14 16.43 -3.38
N ALA A 122 -15.40 16.66 -3.76
CA ALA A 122 -16.37 15.60 -4.05
C ALA A 122 -15.90 14.67 -5.19
N CYS A 123 -15.24 15.20 -6.23
CA CYS A 123 -14.73 14.37 -7.32
C CYS A 123 -13.59 13.46 -6.84
N LEU A 124 -12.69 13.97 -6.00
CA LEU A 124 -11.60 13.17 -5.42
C LEU A 124 -12.16 12.09 -4.48
N ALA A 125 -13.13 12.45 -3.64
CA ALA A 125 -13.80 11.50 -2.76
C ALA A 125 -14.51 10.39 -3.54
N ALA A 126 -15.20 10.73 -4.65
CA ALA A 126 -15.83 9.75 -5.52
C ALA A 126 -14.82 8.77 -6.13
N ILE A 127 -13.65 9.25 -6.58
CA ILE A 127 -12.58 8.39 -7.10
C ILE A 127 -12.10 7.42 -6.00
N ILE A 128 -11.91 7.89 -4.77
CA ILE A 128 -11.51 7.04 -3.64
C ILE A 128 -12.56 5.96 -3.38
N ILE A 129 -13.84 6.32 -3.29
CA ILE A 129 -14.94 5.37 -3.05
C ILE A 129 -15.00 4.28 -4.14
N VAL A 130 -14.84 4.67 -5.42
CA VAL A 130 -14.83 3.72 -6.53
C VAL A 130 -13.65 2.76 -6.44
N ASN A 131 -12.46 3.25 -6.04
CA ASN A 131 -11.28 2.39 -5.84
C ASN A 131 -11.46 1.42 -4.66
N LEU A 132 -12.15 1.84 -3.60
CA LEU A 132 -12.42 1.01 -2.42
C LEU A 132 -13.51 -0.04 -2.65
N LYS A 133 -14.30 0.06 -3.73
CA LYS A 133 -15.36 -0.91 -4.06
C LYS A 133 -14.86 -2.36 -4.02
N GLY A 134 -13.69 -2.64 -4.58
CA GLY A 134 -13.09 -3.98 -4.58
C GLY A 134 -12.76 -4.48 -3.17
N LEU A 135 -12.27 -3.60 -2.30
CA LEU A 135 -11.98 -3.91 -0.90
C LEU A 135 -13.27 -4.21 -0.12
N PHE A 136 -14.34 -3.42 -0.32
CA PHE A 136 -15.63 -3.67 0.34
C PHE A 136 -16.26 -5.00 -0.08
N PHE A 137 -16.02 -5.47 -1.31
CA PHE A 137 -16.52 -6.79 -1.72
C PHE A 137 -15.88 -7.95 -0.95
N GLN A 138 -14.67 -7.78 -0.39
CA GLN A 138 -14.00 -8.81 0.41
C GLN A 138 -14.72 -9.11 1.73
N VAL A 139 -15.69 -8.28 2.15
CA VAL A 139 -16.56 -8.64 3.29
C VAL A 139 -17.35 -9.93 3.02
N LYS A 140 -17.59 -10.26 1.74
CA LYS A 140 -18.22 -11.54 1.35
C LYS A 140 -17.31 -12.74 1.58
N ASP A 141 -15.99 -12.54 1.68
CA ASP A 141 -15.03 -13.61 1.92
C ASP A 141 -15.23 -14.23 3.30
N PHE A 142 -15.88 -13.53 4.24
CA PHE A 142 -16.29 -14.10 5.54
C PHE A 142 -17.09 -15.41 5.39
N VAL A 143 -18.08 -15.43 4.49
CA VAL A 143 -18.91 -16.62 4.24
C VAL A 143 -18.07 -17.74 3.63
N PHE A 144 -17.12 -17.39 2.76
CA PHE A 144 -16.18 -18.32 2.15
C PHE A 144 -15.24 -18.95 3.19
N TYR A 145 -14.71 -18.16 4.13
CA TYR A 145 -13.83 -18.67 5.18
C TYR A 145 -14.54 -19.62 6.15
N ILE A 146 -15.81 -19.38 6.48
CA ILE A 146 -16.62 -20.31 7.28
C ILE A 146 -16.71 -21.68 6.61
N GLN A 147 -16.84 -21.73 5.29
CA GLN A 147 -16.95 -22.99 4.53
C GLN A 147 -15.61 -23.75 4.45
N ILE A 148 -14.48 -23.07 4.61
CA ILE A 148 -13.14 -23.68 4.55
C ILE A 148 -12.69 -24.15 5.93
N SER A 149 -12.71 -23.26 6.93
CA SER A 149 -12.17 -23.53 8.26
C SER A 149 -12.64 -22.49 9.27
N LEU A 150 -13.18 -22.97 10.40
CA LEU A 150 -13.56 -22.10 11.52
C LEU A 150 -12.37 -21.28 12.05
N LEU A 151 -11.16 -21.84 12.03
CA LEU A 151 -9.95 -21.15 12.51
C LEU A 151 -9.59 -19.95 11.63
N GLU A 152 -9.70 -20.09 10.31
CA GLU A 152 -9.44 -18.99 9.36
C GLU A 152 -10.49 -17.89 9.50
N CYS A 153 -11.75 -18.27 9.76
CA CYS A 153 -12.83 -17.32 10.06
C CYS A 153 -12.56 -16.53 11.36
N ILE A 154 -12.05 -17.19 12.41
CA ILE A 154 -11.68 -16.53 13.66
C ILE A 154 -10.55 -15.53 13.43
N LEU A 155 -9.50 -15.91 12.68
CA LEU A 155 -8.39 -15.02 12.33
C LEU A 155 -8.89 -13.76 11.62
N TRP A 156 -9.72 -13.94 10.59
CA TRP A 156 -10.27 -12.83 9.81
C TRP A 156 -11.14 -11.90 10.66
N THR A 157 -12.01 -12.46 11.51
CA THR A 157 -12.93 -11.67 12.33
C THR A 157 -12.18 -10.91 13.43
N MET A 158 -11.25 -11.56 14.13
CA MET A 158 -10.46 -10.93 15.18
C MET A 158 -9.62 -9.78 14.64
N THR A 159 -8.96 -9.97 13.48
CA THR A 159 -8.19 -8.91 12.84
C THR A 159 -9.06 -7.75 12.40
N PHE A 160 -10.16 -8.04 11.70
CA PHE A 160 -11.09 -7.02 11.22
C PHE A 160 -11.68 -6.17 12.36
N VAL A 161 -12.20 -6.83 13.40
CA VAL A 161 -12.80 -6.14 14.56
C VAL A 161 -11.74 -5.34 15.32
N SER A 162 -10.51 -5.86 15.45
CA SER A 162 -9.43 -5.14 16.14
C SER A 162 -9.02 -3.87 15.41
N VAL A 163 -8.87 -3.91 14.08
CA VAL A 163 -8.58 -2.71 13.28
C VAL A 163 -9.73 -1.71 13.33
N LEU A 164 -10.98 -2.19 13.34
CA LEU A 164 -12.17 -1.34 13.32
C LEU A 164 -12.42 -0.62 14.65
N LEU A 165 -12.18 -1.28 15.79
CA LEU A 165 -12.42 -0.73 17.12
C LEU A 165 -11.23 0.05 17.70
N PHE A 166 -10.02 -0.34 17.34
CA PHE A 166 -8.80 0.29 17.81
C PHE A 166 -8.13 1.05 16.67
N ASP A 167 -7.03 0.54 16.14
CA ASP A 167 -6.26 1.12 15.06
C ASP A 167 -5.51 0.01 14.29
N VAL A 168 -4.96 0.38 13.13
CA VAL A 168 -4.20 -0.55 12.26
C VAL A 168 -3.00 -1.15 12.99
N ASP A 169 -2.33 -0.39 13.87
CA ASP A 169 -1.16 -0.87 14.63
C ASP A 169 -1.52 -2.05 15.56
N ILE A 170 -2.56 -1.88 16.36
CA ILE A 170 -3.04 -2.92 17.31
C ILE A 170 -3.64 -4.09 16.53
N GLY A 171 -4.41 -3.81 15.48
CA GLY A 171 -5.03 -4.85 14.65
C GLY A 171 -4.00 -5.75 13.96
N LEU A 172 -2.88 -5.19 13.48
CA LEU A 172 -1.78 -5.99 12.93
C LEU A 172 -1.16 -6.89 13.99
N TYR A 173 -0.90 -6.37 15.19
CA TYR A 173 -0.32 -7.16 16.29
C TYR A 173 -1.22 -8.34 16.66
N VAL A 174 -2.52 -8.08 16.87
CA VAL A 174 -3.51 -9.12 17.14
C VAL A 174 -3.52 -10.16 16.03
N GLY A 175 -3.52 -9.73 14.77
CA GLY A 175 -3.52 -10.64 13.63
C GLY A 175 -2.32 -11.56 13.55
N VAL A 176 -1.12 -11.02 13.75
CA VAL A 176 0.11 -11.81 13.77
C VAL A 176 0.07 -12.83 14.91
N CYS A 177 -0.29 -12.41 16.13
CA CYS A 177 -0.39 -13.29 17.28
C CYS A 177 -1.42 -14.41 17.07
N THR A 178 -2.62 -14.08 16.61
CA THR A 178 -3.67 -15.06 16.32
C THR A 178 -3.24 -16.03 15.20
N SER A 179 -2.55 -15.53 14.16
CA SER A 179 -2.02 -16.38 13.09
C SER A 179 -1.00 -17.40 13.60
N PHE A 180 -0.11 -17.00 14.52
CA PHE A 180 0.86 -17.92 15.13
C PHE A 180 0.15 -19.00 15.94
N ILE A 181 -0.79 -18.63 16.80
CA ILE A 181 -1.56 -19.57 17.64
C ILE A 181 -2.28 -20.61 16.77
N ILE A 182 -2.97 -20.16 15.73
CA ILE A 182 -3.69 -21.06 14.82
C ILE A 182 -2.73 -22.00 14.08
N ASN A 183 -1.60 -21.50 13.61
CA ASN A 183 -0.62 -22.34 12.92
C ASN A 183 -0.03 -23.42 13.85
N THR A 184 0.22 -23.08 15.12
CA THR A 184 0.67 -24.06 16.11
C THR A 184 -0.40 -25.12 16.36
N ILE A 185 -1.67 -24.75 16.52
CA ILE A 185 -2.78 -25.68 16.71
C ILE A 185 -2.95 -26.60 15.49
N ARG A 186 -2.74 -26.09 14.27
CA ARG A 186 -2.85 -26.88 13.04
C ARG A 186 -1.70 -27.86 12.84
N THR A 187 -0.55 -27.58 13.46
CA THR A 187 0.66 -28.42 13.33
C THR A 187 0.68 -29.56 14.36
N GLN A 188 -0.08 -29.43 15.46
CA GLN A 188 -0.29 -30.46 16.47
C GLN A 188 -1.41 -31.42 16.06
#